data_AF-A0A090R1Y7-F1
#
_entry.id   AF-A0A090R1Y7-F1
#
_cell.length_a   1.000
_cell.length_b   1.000
_cell.length_c   1.000
_cell.angle_alpha   90.00
_cell.angle_beta   90.00
_cell.angle_gamma   90.00
#
_symmetry.space_group_name_H-M   'P 1'
#
loop_
_entity.id
_entity.type
_entity.pdbx_description
1 polymer ?
#
loop_
_entity_poly.entity_id
_entity_poly.type
_entity_poly.pdbx_seq_one_letter_code
_entity_poly.pdbx_strand_id
1 'polypeptide(L)'
;MLGFVYVVLGLALFLMGLEMALFPLGESMAEQLTALDFLFGQGEAIPVQVPWHEYYWVYLFAAAIGFSTTIAEPSLIAVAIKANQVSGNTISVNGLRIAVALGVAIGIALGSYRIVAGDPLHYYILVGYVVVVVQTYFAPKTIVPLAYDSGGVTTSTVTVPIVTALGLGLASTVPGRNPLLDGFGLIAFASLFPMITVMAYAQLSVWQTRRQAEAAERRKDNAL
;
A
#
# COMPACT_ATOMS: atom_id res chain seq x y z
N MET A 1 29.69 6.40 -13.95
CA MET A 1 29.20 6.66 -15.32
C MET A 1 28.51 5.44 -15.92
N LEU A 2 29.19 4.30 -16.11
CA LEU A 2 28.56 3.09 -16.67
C LEU A 2 27.34 2.57 -15.88
N GLY A 3 27.42 2.54 -14.55
CA GLY A 3 26.28 2.13 -13.71
C GLY A 3 25.07 3.05 -13.85
N PHE A 4 25.27 4.36 -14.02
CA PHE A 4 24.18 5.30 -14.24
C PHE A 4 23.48 5.04 -15.59
N VAL A 5 24.27 4.76 -16.64
CA VAL A 5 23.73 4.41 -17.96
C VAL A 5 22.89 3.13 -17.90
N TYR A 6 23.36 2.08 -17.21
CA TYR A 6 22.61 0.84 -17.05
C TYR A 6 21.32 1.03 -16.23
N VAL A 7 21.33 1.88 -15.21
CA VAL A 7 20.12 2.22 -14.43
C VAL A 7 19.09 2.94 -15.29
N VAL A 8 19.51 3.94 -16.09
CA VAL A 8 18.60 4.67 -16.99
C VAL A 8 17.99 3.75 -18.03
N LEU A 9 18.81 2.91 -18.68
CA LEU A 9 18.32 1.92 -19.65
C LEU A 9 17.38 0.91 -19.00
N GLY A 10 17.73 0.38 -17.83
CA GLY A 10 16.90 -0.58 -17.10
C GLY A 10 15.54 0.01 -16.71
N LEU A 11 15.52 1.24 -16.19
CA LEU A 11 14.28 1.96 -15.85
C LEU A 11 13.44 2.27 -17.08
N ALA A 12 14.05 2.70 -18.19
CA ALA A 12 13.33 2.98 -19.43
C ALA A 12 12.65 1.72 -19.97
N LEU A 13 13.38 0.60 -20.05
CA LEU A 13 12.83 -0.68 -20.50
C LEU A 13 11.75 -1.20 -19.54
N PHE A 14 11.94 -1.03 -18.23
CA PHE A 14 10.96 -1.41 -17.22
C PHE A 14 9.66 -0.62 -17.35
N LEU A 15 9.74 0.72 -17.45
CA LEU A 15 8.55 1.58 -17.64
C LEU A 15 7.82 1.25 -18.94
N MET A 16 8.56 1.04 -20.05
CA MET A 16 7.96 0.60 -21.31
C MET A 16 7.26 -0.76 -21.18
N GLY A 17 7.87 -1.70 -20.44
CA GLY A 17 7.24 -2.98 -20.12
C GLY A 17 5.97 -2.85 -19.28
N LEU A 18 5.96 -1.94 -18.30
CA LEU A 18 4.75 -1.64 -17.50
C LEU A 18 3.62 -1.10 -18.38
N GLU A 19 3.93 -0.14 -19.25
CA GLU A 19 2.96 0.51 -20.13
C GLU A 19 2.36 -0.45 -21.15
N MET A 20 3.17 -1.37 -21.71
CA MET A 20 2.67 -2.33 -22.70
C MET A 20 1.95 -3.54 -22.09
N ALA A 21 2.29 -3.94 -20.86
CA ALA A 21 1.77 -5.19 -20.29
C ALA A 21 0.88 -4.96 -19.07
N LEU A 22 1.38 -4.26 -18.04
CA LEU A 22 0.69 -4.19 -16.75
C LEU A 22 -0.46 -3.18 -16.73
N PHE A 23 -0.35 -2.06 -17.45
CA PHE A 23 -1.46 -1.09 -17.50
C PHE A 23 -2.66 -1.62 -18.31
N PRO A 24 -2.48 -2.16 -19.53
CA PRO A 24 -3.60 -2.71 -20.29
C PRO A 24 -4.24 -3.91 -19.59
N LEU A 25 -3.43 -4.72 -18.89
CA LEU A 25 -3.94 -5.81 -18.06
C LEU A 25 -4.77 -5.27 -16.89
N GLY A 26 -4.27 -4.26 -16.17
CA GLY A 26 -4.98 -3.63 -15.06
C GLY A 26 -6.30 -2.97 -15.48
N GLU A 27 -6.29 -2.26 -16.62
CA GLU A 27 -7.48 -1.63 -17.20
C GLU A 27 -8.50 -2.69 -17.63
N SER A 28 -8.09 -3.71 -18.39
CA SER A 28 -8.99 -4.79 -18.79
C SER A 28 -9.55 -5.58 -17.60
N MET A 29 -8.75 -5.83 -16.57
CA MET A 29 -9.24 -6.46 -15.34
C MET A 29 -10.23 -5.56 -14.61
N ALA A 30 -9.97 -4.26 -14.52
CA ALA A 30 -10.89 -3.30 -13.91
C ALA A 30 -12.21 -3.24 -14.71
N GLU A 31 -12.17 -3.18 -16.04
CA GLU A 31 -13.35 -3.24 -16.90
C GLU A 31 -14.16 -4.52 -16.66
N GLN A 32 -13.50 -5.68 -16.64
CA GLN A 32 -14.18 -6.97 -16.41
C GLN A 32 -14.78 -7.07 -15.00
N LEU A 33 -14.07 -6.60 -13.98
CA LEU A 33 -14.53 -6.64 -12.59
C LEU A 33 -15.57 -5.57 -12.26
N THR A 34 -15.70 -4.53 -13.09
CA THR A 34 -16.72 -3.48 -12.96
C THR A 34 -17.90 -3.69 -13.92
N ALA A 35 -17.82 -4.67 -14.83
CA ALA A 35 -18.88 -4.99 -15.77
C ALA A 35 -20.16 -5.43 -15.05
N LEU A 36 -21.29 -4.87 -15.46
CA LEU A 36 -22.60 -5.15 -14.84
C LEU A 36 -22.97 -6.65 -14.91
N ASP A 37 -22.62 -7.31 -16.02
CA ASP A 37 -22.84 -8.75 -16.19
C ASP A 37 -22.02 -9.60 -15.20
N PHE A 38 -20.84 -9.12 -14.81
CA PHE A 38 -19.99 -9.77 -13.81
C PHE A 38 -20.50 -9.52 -12.39
N LEU A 39 -20.97 -8.31 -12.10
CA LEU A 39 -21.46 -7.91 -10.78
C LEU A 39 -22.82 -8.53 -10.42
N PHE A 40 -23.76 -8.57 -11.35
CA PHE A 40 -25.15 -9.00 -11.08
C PHE A 40 -25.53 -10.33 -11.73
N GLY A 41 -24.69 -10.88 -12.60
CA GLY A 41 -25.03 -12.06 -13.41
C GLY A 41 -25.95 -11.74 -14.59
N GLN A 42 -25.88 -12.57 -15.64
CA GLN A 42 -26.69 -12.35 -16.84
C GLN A 42 -28.19 -12.53 -16.55
N GLY A 43 -28.96 -11.45 -16.70
CA GLY A 43 -30.44 -11.48 -16.63
C GLY A 43 -31.07 -10.93 -15.34
N GLU A 44 -30.28 -10.43 -14.40
CA GLU A 44 -30.80 -9.77 -13.19
C GLU A 44 -31.15 -8.29 -13.44
N ALA A 45 -32.11 -7.77 -12.67
CA ALA A 45 -32.54 -6.38 -12.77
C ALA A 45 -31.40 -5.47 -12.27
N ILE A 46 -30.75 -4.77 -13.20
CA ILE A 46 -29.66 -3.85 -12.89
C ILE A 46 -30.22 -2.69 -12.04
N PRO A 47 -29.76 -2.52 -10.79
CA PRO A 47 -30.19 -1.40 -9.96
C PRO A 47 -29.69 -0.07 -10.56
N VAL A 48 -30.48 0.99 -10.43
CA VAL A 48 -30.14 2.35 -10.91
C VAL A 48 -28.83 2.88 -10.30
N GLN A 49 -28.47 2.37 -9.11
CA GLN A 49 -27.19 2.61 -8.44
C GLN A 49 -26.63 1.25 -8.01
N VAL A 50 -25.44 0.92 -8.54
CA VAL A 50 -24.69 -0.28 -8.11
C VAL A 50 -24.18 -0.04 -6.69
N PRO A 51 -24.55 -0.88 -5.71
CA PRO A 51 -24.07 -0.68 -4.36
C PRO A 51 -22.58 -1.00 -4.28
N TRP A 52 -21.83 -0.22 -3.48
CA TRP A 52 -20.37 -0.27 -3.41
C TRP A 52 -19.80 -1.65 -3.04
N HIS A 53 -20.56 -2.48 -2.31
CA HIS A 53 -20.09 -3.80 -1.88
C HIS A 53 -19.95 -4.81 -3.04
N GLU A 54 -20.64 -4.61 -4.16
CA GLU A 54 -20.54 -5.48 -5.34
C GLU A 54 -19.14 -5.39 -5.97
N TYR A 55 -18.46 -4.26 -5.82
CA TYR A 55 -17.10 -4.04 -6.30
C TYR A 55 -16.02 -4.71 -5.43
N TYR A 56 -16.39 -5.64 -4.54
CA TYR A 56 -15.45 -6.34 -3.65
C TYR A 56 -14.25 -6.94 -4.39
N TRP A 57 -14.47 -7.52 -5.57
CA TRP A 57 -13.39 -8.11 -6.38
C TRP A 57 -12.40 -7.06 -6.88
N VAL A 58 -12.86 -5.85 -7.19
CA VAL A 58 -11.97 -4.73 -7.53
C VAL A 58 -11.09 -4.37 -6.34
N TYR A 59 -11.65 -4.32 -5.13
CA TYR A 59 -10.89 -3.99 -3.92
C TYR A 59 -9.84 -5.06 -3.60
N LEU A 60 -10.20 -6.33 -3.75
CA LEU A 60 -9.27 -7.44 -3.54
C LEU A 60 -8.15 -7.45 -4.58
N PHE A 61 -8.48 -7.22 -5.84
CA PHE A 61 -7.50 -7.10 -6.93
C PHE A 61 -6.55 -5.92 -6.68
N ALA A 62 -7.10 -4.76 -6.33
CA ALA A 62 -6.35 -3.56 -6.01
C ALA A 62 -5.39 -3.80 -4.82
N ALA A 63 -5.86 -4.48 -3.77
CA ALA A 63 -5.04 -4.88 -2.63
C ALA A 63 -3.89 -5.82 -3.05
N ALA A 64 -4.18 -6.84 -3.86
CA ALA A 64 -3.20 -7.82 -4.30
C ALA A 64 -2.11 -7.19 -5.18
N ILE A 65 -2.49 -6.32 -6.11
CA ILE A 65 -1.55 -5.56 -6.95
C ILE A 65 -0.71 -4.62 -6.07
N GLY A 66 -1.35 -3.88 -5.16
CA GLY A 66 -0.65 -3.01 -4.21
C GLY A 66 0.38 -3.75 -3.37
N PHE A 67 0.00 -4.90 -2.83
CA PHE A 67 0.90 -5.77 -2.06
C PHE A 67 2.07 -6.27 -2.93
N SER A 68 1.77 -6.84 -4.10
CA SER A 68 2.75 -7.47 -4.99
C SER A 68 3.80 -6.47 -5.47
N THR A 69 3.36 -5.30 -5.93
CA THR A 69 4.23 -4.23 -6.42
C THR A 69 5.13 -3.66 -5.33
N THR A 70 4.59 -3.50 -4.13
CA THR A 70 5.36 -3.04 -2.97
C THR A 70 6.43 -4.05 -2.55
N ILE A 71 6.12 -5.35 -2.56
CA ILE A 71 7.13 -6.39 -2.26
C ILE A 71 8.24 -6.43 -3.32
N ALA A 72 7.88 -6.19 -4.58
CA ALA A 72 8.80 -6.13 -5.71
C ALA A 72 9.67 -4.86 -5.74
N GLU A 73 9.29 -3.82 -4.99
CA GLU A 73 9.97 -2.53 -4.97
C GLU A 73 11.42 -2.65 -4.43
N PRO A 74 12.45 -2.36 -5.25
CA PRO A 74 13.84 -2.50 -4.84
C PRO A 74 14.26 -1.47 -3.79
N SER A 75 13.68 -0.27 -3.83
CA SER A 75 13.98 0.76 -2.83
C SER A 75 13.52 0.35 -1.42
N LEU A 76 12.43 -0.44 -1.32
CA LEU A 76 11.92 -0.94 -0.05
C LEU A 76 12.89 -1.89 0.64
N ILE A 77 13.57 -2.78 -0.10
CA ILE A 77 14.53 -3.70 0.52
C ILE A 77 15.73 -2.94 1.10
N ALA A 78 16.16 -1.85 0.45
CA ALA A 78 17.26 -1.01 0.94
C ALA A 78 16.90 -0.32 2.26
N VAL A 79 15.71 0.28 2.34
CA VAL A 79 15.21 0.89 3.59
C VAL A 79 15.01 -0.14 4.69
N ALA A 80 14.53 -1.34 4.34
CA ALA A 80 14.33 -2.41 5.31
C ALA A 80 15.65 -2.94 5.90
N ILE A 81 16.70 -3.07 5.09
CA ILE A 81 18.05 -3.40 5.56
C ILE A 81 18.56 -2.31 6.50
N LYS A 82 18.38 -1.04 6.13
CA LYS A 82 18.84 0.07 6.97
C LYS A 82 18.11 0.12 8.31
N ALA A 83 16.79 -0.09 8.30
CA ALA A 83 15.95 -0.19 9.49
C ALA A 83 16.41 -1.31 10.43
N ASN A 84 16.73 -2.49 9.89
CA ASN A 84 17.25 -3.61 10.67
C ASN A 84 18.59 -3.28 11.37
N GLN A 85 19.51 -2.64 10.64
CA GLN A 85 20.82 -2.23 11.18
C GLN A 85 20.69 -1.18 12.29
N VAL A 86 19.87 -0.13 12.08
CA VAL A 86 19.72 0.96 13.06
C VAL A 86 18.86 0.60 14.26
N SER A 87 18.01 -0.44 14.14
CA SER A 87 17.17 -0.94 15.24
C SER A 87 17.84 -2.03 16.08
N GLY A 88 19.11 -2.37 15.82
CA GLY A 88 19.82 -3.43 16.53
C GLY A 88 19.16 -4.80 16.36
N ASN A 89 18.72 -5.13 15.14
CA ASN A 89 17.98 -6.36 14.79
C ASN A 89 16.58 -6.50 15.39
N THR A 90 16.06 -5.50 16.12
CA THR A 90 14.69 -5.53 16.66
C THR A 90 13.65 -5.56 15.53
N ILE A 91 13.92 -4.86 14.43
CA ILE A 91 13.08 -4.91 13.23
C ILE A 91 13.69 -5.87 12.21
N SER A 92 12.96 -6.93 11.87
CA SER A 92 13.35 -7.81 10.77
C SER A 92 13.14 -7.14 9.40
N VAL A 93 14.05 -7.40 8.46
CA VAL A 93 13.97 -6.90 7.07
C VAL A 93 12.67 -7.36 6.41
N ASN A 94 12.35 -8.66 6.48
CA ASN A 94 11.15 -9.21 5.86
C ASN A 94 9.86 -8.75 6.58
N GLY A 95 9.87 -8.64 7.91
CA GLY A 95 8.69 -8.17 8.64
C GLY A 95 8.35 -6.72 8.31
N LEU A 96 9.37 -5.86 8.16
CA LEU A 96 9.14 -4.49 7.72
C LEU A 96 8.61 -4.43 6.28
N ARG A 97 9.17 -5.21 5.35
CA ARG A 97 8.68 -5.29 3.96
C ARG A 97 7.22 -5.72 3.89
N ILE A 98 6.83 -6.74 4.65
CA ILE A 98 5.46 -7.22 4.74
C ILE A 98 4.55 -6.15 5.35
N ALA A 99 4.99 -5.48 6.43
CA ALA A 99 4.20 -4.41 7.05
C ALA A 99 3.92 -3.26 6.07
N VAL A 100 4.92 -2.85 5.29
CA VAL A 100 4.79 -1.81 4.26
C VAL A 100 3.82 -2.27 3.17
N ALA A 101 4.02 -3.48 2.63
CA ALA A 101 3.17 -4.03 1.57
C ALA A 101 1.71 -4.20 2.01
N LEU A 102 1.47 -4.59 3.26
CA LEU A 102 0.11 -4.63 3.83
C LEU A 102 -0.49 -3.22 3.95
N GLY A 103 0.31 -2.23 4.35
CA GLY A 103 -0.13 -0.84 4.37
C GLY A 103 -0.56 -0.36 2.98
N VAL A 104 0.28 -0.57 1.96
CA VAL A 104 -0.06 -0.21 0.58
C VAL A 104 -1.31 -0.95 0.09
N ALA A 105 -1.42 -2.26 0.36
CA ALA A 105 -2.58 -3.06 -0.01
C ALA A 105 -3.89 -2.53 0.59
N ILE A 106 -3.88 -2.23 1.90
CA ILE A 106 -5.04 -1.66 2.59
C ILE A 106 -5.36 -0.26 2.05
N GLY A 107 -4.34 0.58 1.87
CA GLY A 107 -4.49 1.94 1.35
C GLY A 107 -5.09 1.95 -0.04
N ILE A 108 -4.58 1.13 -0.95
CA ILE A 108 -5.09 1.04 -2.32
C ILE A 108 -6.51 0.46 -2.35
N ALA A 109 -6.80 -0.57 -1.56
CA ALA A 109 -8.17 -1.10 -1.46
C ALA A 109 -9.16 -0.04 -0.97
N LEU A 110 -8.78 0.73 0.06
CA LEU A 110 -9.58 1.82 0.59
C LEU A 110 -9.74 2.97 -0.42
N GLY A 111 -8.67 3.27 -1.16
CA GLY A 111 -8.70 4.26 -2.24
C GLY A 111 -9.61 3.84 -3.39
N SER A 112 -9.59 2.56 -3.78
CA SER A 112 -10.50 1.98 -4.78
C SER A 112 -11.95 2.02 -4.29
N TYR A 113 -12.19 1.68 -3.02
CA TYR A 113 -13.50 1.88 -2.40
C TYR A 113 -13.94 3.34 -2.47
N ARG A 114 -13.07 4.28 -2.12
CA ARG A 114 -13.36 5.72 -2.16
C ARG A 114 -13.70 6.21 -3.57
N ILE A 115 -13.05 5.69 -4.62
CA ILE A 115 -13.41 6.00 -6.02
C ILE A 115 -14.82 5.51 -6.34
N VAL A 116 -15.16 4.27 -5.95
CA VAL A 116 -16.48 3.70 -6.19
C VAL A 116 -17.58 4.41 -5.38
N ALA A 117 -17.35 4.64 -4.09
CA ALA A 117 -18.28 5.32 -3.19
C ALA A 117 -18.45 6.81 -3.55
N GLY A 118 -17.43 7.41 -4.16
CA GLY A 118 -17.46 8.80 -4.61
C GLY A 118 -17.24 9.82 -3.49
N ASP A 119 -16.69 9.39 -2.35
CA ASP A 119 -16.46 10.25 -1.21
C ASP A 119 -15.32 11.26 -1.46
N PRO A 120 -15.31 12.40 -0.75
CA PRO A 120 -14.21 13.36 -0.86
C PRO A 120 -12.90 12.82 -0.24
N LEU A 121 -11.80 12.89 -1.00
CA LEU A 121 -10.47 12.39 -0.59
C LEU A 121 -9.99 12.97 0.74
N HIS A 122 -10.24 14.26 0.97
CA HIS A 122 -9.67 15.00 2.10
C HIS A 122 -10.10 14.43 3.46
N TYR A 123 -11.29 13.84 3.60
CA TYR A 123 -11.71 13.23 4.86
C TYR A 123 -10.83 12.03 5.24
N TYR A 124 -10.52 11.17 4.26
CA TYR A 124 -9.67 9.99 4.47
C TYR A 124 -8.24 10.39 4.82
N ILE A 125 -7.70 11.36 4.09
CA ILE A 125 -6.34 11.86 4.32
C ILE A 125 -6.24 12.53 5.69
N LEU A 126 -7.22 13.36 6.06
CA LEU A 126 -7.26 14.01 7.37
C LEU A 126 -7.29 12.98 8.51
N VAL A 127 -8.20 12.00 8.44
CA VAL A 127 -8.31 10.94 9.45
C VAL A 127 -7.03 10.13 9.53
N GLY A 128 -6.47 9.72 8.40
CA GLY A 128 -5.23 8.94 8.38
C GLY A 128 -4.04 9.73 8.93
N TYR A 129 -3.93 11.03 8.66
CA TYR A 129 -2.88 11.86 9.27
C TYR A 129 -3.08 12.08 10.77
N VAL A 130 -4.32 12.19 11.24
CA VAL A 130 -4.59 12.19 12.70
C VAL A 130 -4.07 10.90 13.33
N VAL A 131 -4.32 9.74 12.71
CA VAL A 131 -3.78 8.45 13.16
C VAL A 131 -2.25 8.47 13.16
N VAL A 132 -1.63 8.96 12.10
CA VAL A 132 -0.16 9.06 11.99
C VAL A 132 0.42 9.95 13.09
N VAL A 133 -0.17 11.12 13.37
CA VAL A 133 0.27 12.04 14.42
C VAL A 133 0.16 11.38 15.80
N VAL A 134 -0.97 10.73 16.07
CA VAL A 134 -1.18 10.00 17.34
C VAL A 134 -0.16 8.88 17.48
N GLN A 135 0.03 8.04 16.45
CA GLN A 135 1.01 6.96 16.47
C GLN A 135 2.44 7.47 16.64
N THR A 136 2.78 8.60 16.00
CA THR A 136 4.11 9.22 16.11
C THR A 136 4.48 9.52 17.57
N TYR A 137 3.50 9.92 18.40
CA TYR A 137 3.71 10.17 19.82
C TYR A 137 4.09 8.90 20.60
N PHE A 138 3.52 7.75 20.22
CA PHE A 138 3.75 6.46 20.89
C PHE A 138 4.85 5.60 20.26
N ALA A 139 5.27 5.91 19.03
CA ALA A 139 6.24 5.11 18.29
C ALA A 139 7.69 5.34 18.78
N PRO A 140 8.57 4.33 18.69
CA PRO A 140 9.99 4.50 18.99
C PRO A 140 10.63 5.55 18.07
N LYS A 141 11.38 6.49 18.65
CA LYS A 141 12.01 7.61 17.92
C LYS A 141 12.89 7.18 16.74
N THR A 142 13.50 6.00 16.81
CA THR A 142 14.34 5.44 15.75
C THR A 142 13.55 5.01 14.52
N ILE A 143 12.25 4.74 14.66
CA ILE A 143 11.40 4.22 13.59
C ILE A 143 10.58 5.30 12.92
N VAL A 144 10.24 6.38 13.63
CA VAL A 144 9.46 7.49 13.04
C VAL A 144 10.04 7.97 11.71
N PRO A 145 11.35 8.27 11.57
CA PRO A 145 11.90 8.67 10.27
C PRO A 145 11.74 7.60 9.17
N LEU A 146 11.91 6.33 9.54
CA LEU A 146 11.76 5.20 8.60
C LEU A 146 10.31 5.01 8.16
N ALA A 147 9.34 5.25 9.04
CA ALA A 147 7.92 5.16 8.71
C ALA A 147 7.52 6.24 7.70
N TYR A 148 7.99 7.48 7.88
CA TYR A 148 7.72 8.58 6.95
C TYR A 148 8.47 8.40 5.62
N ASP A 149 9.68 7.86 5.64
CA ASP A 149 10.44 7.52 4.42
C ASP A 149 9.78 6.37 3.64
N SER A 150 9.21 5.39 4.34
CA SER A 150 8.50 4.26 3.74
C SER A 150 7.35 4.69 2.82
N GLY A 151 6.65 5.78 3.17
CA GLY A 151 5.58 6.32 2.31
C GLY A 151 6.09 6.94 1.00
N GLY A 152 7.31 7.50 1.00
CA GLY A 152 7.97 8.00 -0.21
C GLY A 152 8.56 6.87 -1.07
N VAL A 153 9.06 5.83 -0.41
CA VAL A 153 9.60 4.60 -1.01
C VAL A 153 8.51 3.81 -1.72
N THR A 154 7.29 3.73 -1.19
CA THR A 154 6.17 3.06 -1.86
C THR A 154 5.61 3.87 -3.02
N THR A 155 6.02 5.14 -3.16
CA THR A 155 5.69 5.98 -4.32
C THR A 155 6.85 6.15 -5.29
N SER A 156 7.68 5.12 -5.43
CA SER A 156 8.80 5.13 -6.37
C SER A 156 8.47 4.33 -7.65
N THR A 157 9.52 3.76 -8.25
CA THR A 157 9.61 3.32 -9.63
C THR A 157 8.66 2.20 -10.05
N VAL A 158 8.32 1.26 -9.16
CA VAL A 158 7.45 0.12 -9.52
C VAL A 158 5.99 0.42 -9.19
N THR A 159 5.74 0.95 -8.00
CA THR A 159 4.38 1.00 -7.44
C THR A 159 3.55 2.14 -8.02
N VAL A 160 4.11 3.35 -8.19
CA VAL A 160 3.31 4.51 -8.67
C VAL A 160 2.72 4.32 -10.05
N PRO A 161 3.48 3.88 -11.07
CA PRO A 161 2.92 3.80 -12.41
C PRO A 161 1.73 2.82 -12.44
N ILE A 162 1.84 1.69 -11.72
CA ILE A 162 0.77 0.68 -11.64
C ILE A 162 -0.44 1.18 -10.85
N VAL A 163 -0.22 1.82 -9.69
CA VAL A 163 -1.30 2.39 -8.88
C VAL A 163 -2.04 3.52 -9.62
N THR A 164 -1.29 4.32 -10.39
CA THR A 164 -1.86 5.39 -11.20
C THR A 164 -2.69 4.82 -12.34
N ALA A 165 -2.18 3.82 -13.06
CA ALA A 165 -2.94 3.16 -14.12
C ALA A 165 -4.23 2.50 -13.59
N LEU A 166 -4.13 1.77 -12.46
CA LEU A 166 -5.29 1.20 -11.78
C LEU A 166 -6.30 2.28 -11.38
N GLY A 167 -5.84 3.39 -10.82
CA GLY A 167 -6.69 4.47 -10.37
C GLY A 167 -7.38 5.22 -11.50
N LEU A 168 -6.66 5.52 -12.57
CA LEU A 168 -7.21 6.16 -13.76
C LEU A 168 -8.20 5.23 -14.46
N GLY A 169 -7.85 3.94 -14.62
CA GLY A 169 -8.73 2.94 -15.24
C GLY A 169 -10.00 2.68 -14.42
N LEU A 170 -9.90 2.61 -13.09
CA LEU A 170 -11.09 2.48 -12.25
C LEU A 170 -11.97 3.73 -12.29
N ALA A 171 -11.38 4.91 -12.25
CA ALA A 171 -12.13 6.16 -12.29
C ALA A 171 -12.71 6.47 -13.70
N SER A 172 -12.18 5.88 -14.77
CA SER A 172 -12.77 6.00 -16.12
C SER A 172 -13.95 5.06 -16.33
N THR A 173 -13.98 3.91 -15.66
CA THR A 173 -15.07 2.93 -15.78
C THR A 173 -16.22 3.16 -14.81
N VAL A 174 -16.00 3.83 -13.68
CA VAL A 174 -17.05 4.16 -12.71
C VAL A 174 -17.81 5.43 -13.14
N PRO A 175 -19.14 5.37 -13.35
CA PRO A 175 -19.92 6.54 -13.77
C PRO A 175 -19.84 7.73 -12.81
N GLY A 176 -19.72 8.94 -13.38
CA GLY A 176 -19.71 10.19 -12.62
C GLY A 176 -18.42 10.49 -11.87
N ARG A 177 -17.33 9.76 -12.14
CA ARG A 177 -16.00 10.03 -11.58
C ARG A 177 -15.13 10.84 -12.53
N ASN A 178 -14.19 11.58 -11.96
CA ASN A 178 -13.19 12.31 -12.72
C ASN A 178 -11.84 11.59 -12.58
N PRO A 179 -11.31 10.98 -13.65
CA PRO A 179 -10.04 10.24 -13.58
C PRO A 179 -8.89 11.05 -12.98
N LEU A 180 -8.78 12.34 -13.30
CA LEU A 180 -7.70 13.19 -12.79
C LEU A 180 -7.83 13.47 -11.29
N LEU A 181 -9.05 13.71 -10.79
CA LEU A 181 -9.26 14.04 -9.37
C LEU A 181 -9.38 12.79 -8.49
N ASP A 182 -10.03 11.75 -8.99
CA ASP A 182 -10.35 10.55 -8.23
C ASP A 182 -9.26 9.48 -8.36
N GLY A 183 -8.71 9.30 -9.57
CA GLY A 183 -7.71 8.28 -9.86
C GLY A 183 -6.34 8.57 -9.25
N PHE A 184 -5.84 9.81 -9.35
CA PHE A 184 -4.55 10.19 -8.74
C PHE A 184 -4.55 10.12 -7.21
N GLY A 185 -5.73 10.23 -6.59
CA GLY A 185 -5.87 10.17 -5.12
C GLY A 185 -5.37 8.86 -4.50
N LEU A 186 -5.30 7.77 -5.28
CA LEU A 186 -4.76 6.47 -4.84
C LEU A 186 -3.29 6.54 -4.41
N ILE A 187 -2.50 7.43 -5.01
CA ILE A 187 -1.09 7.62 -4.64
C ILE A 187 -0.99 8.10 -3.20
N ALA A 188 -1.88 9.01 -2.77
CA ALA A 188 -1.89 9.53 -1.41
C ALA A 188 -2.14 8.40 -0.38
N PHE A 189 -3.03 7.46 -0.70
CA PHE A 189 -3.26 6.28 0.14
C PHE A 189 -2.05 5.34 0.18
N ALA A 190 -1.41 5.12 -0.96
CA ALA A 190 -0.20 4.30 -1.08
C ALA A 190 0.99 4.87 -0.30
N SER A 191 1.03 6.18 -0.02
CA SER A 191 2.01 6.78 0.90
C SER A 191 1.58 6.75 2.37
N LEU A 192 0.31 7.03 2.65
CA LEU A 192 -0.18 7.26 4.01
C LEU A 192 -0.25 5.97 4.84
N PHE A 193 -0.80 4.91 4.27
CA PHE A 193 -1.03 3.66 5.01
C PHE A 193 0.26 2.93 5.40
N PRO A 194 1.33 2.92 4.58
CA PRO A 194 2.64 2.43 5.03
C PRO A 194 3.16 3.11 6.29
N MET A 195 2.95 4.43 6.45
CA MET A 195 3.37 5.13 7.66
C MET A 195 2.67 4.50 8.88
N ILE A 196 1.37 4.25 8.76
CA ILE A 196 0.53 3.70 9.82
C ILE A 196 0.95 2.26 10.15
N THR A 197 1.12 1.41 9.14
CA THR A 197 1.45 -0.01 9.36
C THR A 197 2.89 -0.22 9.82
N VAL A 198 3.85 0.60 9.38
CA VAL A 198 5.24 0.55 9.85
C VAL A 198 5.32 0.94 11.33
N MET A 199 4.65 2.02 11.73
CA MET A 199 4.62 2.41 13.15
C MET A 199 3.94 1.35 14.01
N ALA A 200 2.81 0.81 13.56
CA ALA A 200 2.11 -0.28 14.26
C ALA A 200 3.00 -1.52 14.39
N TYR A 201 3.65 -1.94 13.31
CA TYR A 201 4.56 -3.09 13.31
C TYR A 201 5.72 -2.88 14.30
N ALA A 202 6.34 -1.70 14.29
CA ALA A 202 7.45 -1.43 15.21
C ALA A 202 7.04 -1.38 16.67
N GLN A 203 5.87 -0.81 16.99
CA GLN A 203 5.31 -0.84 18.34
C GLN A 203 5.08 -2.29 18.80
N LEU A 204 4.53 -3.13 17.92
CA LEU A 204 4.32 -4.56 18.18
C LEU A 204 5.65 -5.30 18.39
N SER A 205 6.66 -5.06 17.54
CA SER A 205 7.98 -5.69 17.67
C SER A 205 8.65 -5.33 18.99
N VAL A 206 8.65 -4.05 19.37
CA VAL A 206 9.23 -3.60 20.65
C VAL A 206 8.49 -4.19 21.85
N TRP A 207 7.16 -4.25 21.78
CA TRP A 207 6.35 -4.86 22.84
C TRP A 207 6.62 -6.36 23.00
N GLN A 208 6.77 -7.10 21.89
CA GLN A 208 7.14 -8.52 21.91
C GLN A 208 8.53 -8.73 22.52
N THR A 209 9.54 -7.92 22.15
CA THR A 209 10.89 -8.02 22.70
C THR A 209 10.92 -7.76 24.20
N ARG A 210 10.19 -6.76 24.70
CA ARG A 210 10.08 -6.49 26.14
C ARG A 210 9.47 -7.67 26.90
N ARG A 211 8.37 -8.24 26.40
CA ARG A 211 7.73 -9.42 27.01
C ARG A 211 8.63 -10.63 27.06
N GLN A 212 9.44 -10.86 26.03
CA GLN A 212 10.39 -11.97 26.01
C GLN A 212 11.51 -11.79 27.04
N ALA A 213 12.01 -10.57 27.21
CA ALA A 213 13.00 -10.26 28.24
C ALA A 213 12.46 -10.50 29.65
N GLU A 214 11.26 -9.99 29.95
CA GLU A 214 10.58 -10.20 31.24
C GLU A 214 10.32 -11.68 31.54
N ALA A 215 9.91 -12.46 30.53
CA ALA A 215 9.70 -13.89 30.68
C ALA A 215 11.01 -14.66 30.93
N ALA A 216 12.12 -14.23 30.32
CA ALA A 216 13.43 -14.82 30.53
C ALA A 216 13.98 -14.54 31.94
N GLU A 217 13.77 -13.34 32.48
CA GLU A 217 14.13 -13.00 33.86
C GLU A 217 13.33 -13.82 34.88
N ARG A 218 12.00 -13.90 34.73
CA ARG A 218 11.15 -14.72 35.61
C ARG A 218 11.53 -16.21 35.62
N ARG A 219 12.02 -16.74 34.50
CA ARG A 219 12.53 -18.13 34.42
C ARG A 219 13.85 -18.31 35.18
N LYS A 220 14.71 -17.28 35.22
CA LYS A 220 15.95 -17.32 36.00
C LYS A 220 15.65 -17.25 37.50
N ASP A 221 14.72 -16.39 37.91
CA ASP A 221 14.33 -16.25 39.31
C ASP A 221 13.67 -17.51 39.86
N ASN A 222 12.85 -18.20 39.06
CA ASN A 222 12.23 -19.47 39.45
C ASN A 222 13.20 -20.68 39.40
N ALA A 223 14.41 -20.51 38.87
CA ALA A 223 15.42 -21.57 38.77
C ALA A 223 16.49 -21.49 39.89
N LEU A 224 16.41 -20.49 40.77
CA LEU A 224 17.23 -20.29 41.96
C LEU A 224 16.44 -20.67 43.22
#